data_AF-A0A913YJ79-F1
#
_entry.id   AF-A0A913YJ79-F1
#
_cell.length_a   1.000
_cell.length_b   1.000
_cell.length_c   1.000
_cell.angle_alpha   90.00
_cell.angle_beta   90.00
_cell.angle_gamma   90.00
#
_symmetry.space_group_name_H-M   'P 1'
#
loop_
_entity.id
_entity.type
_entity.pdbx_description
1 polymer ?
#
loop_
_entity_poly.entity_id
_entity_poly.type
_entity_poly.pdbx_seq_one_letter_code
_entity_poly.pdbx_strand_id
1 'polypeptide(L)'
;MDMRDEVKELYKQEREQWWNIFTTFQRVLRIAAREAGKQGKLTSQTVHKYFKSVTEDEVEHGILNSPDAKSQTLCYVREIEDIHVNLDKDKTPLYTDITQGQHDIEAQEHLDRLKRQRILNKLGGSNVTHYSVPWTTGGINANDRRHQ
;
A
#
# COMPACT_ATOMS: atom_id res chain seq x y z
N MET A 1 36.81 -18.82 9.36
CA MET A 1 35.62 -18.11 8.86
C MET A 1 35.63 -16.73 9.52
N ASP A 2 35.40 -15.64 8.79
CA ASP A 2 35.46 -14.29 9.37
C ASP A 2 34.28 -14.12 10.35
N MET A 3 34.57 -13.77 11.60
CA MET A 3 33.58 -13.56 12.66
C MET A 3 32.51 -12.52 12.24
N ARG A 4 32.85 -11.62 11.31
CA ARG A 4 31.91 -10.66 10.72
C ARG A 4 30.86 -11.30 9.82
N ASP A 5 31.15 -12.43 9.20
CA ASP A 5 30.20 -13.13 8.33
C ASP A 5 29.25 -14.02 9.12
N GLU A 6 29.71 -14.62 10.23
CA GLU A 6 28.85 -15.35 11.17
C GLU A 6 27.81 -14.42 11.82
N VAL A 7 28.23 -13.21 12.22
CA VAL A 7 27.33 -12.19 12.77
C VAL A 7 26.30 -11.72 11.73
N LYS A 8 26.70 -11.54 10.46
CA LYS A 8 25.76 -11.17 9.37
C LYS A 8 24.72 -12.26 9.13
N GLU A 9 25.14 -13.52 9.13
CA GLU A 9 24.22 -14.63 8.88
C GLU A 9 23.22 -14.79 10.05
N LEU A 10 23.68 -14.60 11.29
CA LEU A 10 22.82 -14.56 12.46
C LEU A 10 21.77 -13.43 12.35
N TYR A 11 22.19 -12.21 12.01
CA TYR A 11 21.26 -11.09 11.82
C TYR A 11 20.23 -11.36 10.72
N LYS A 12 20.65 -12.02 9.64
CA LYS A 12 19.74 -12.39 8.56
C LYS A 12 18.68 -13.39 9.04
N GLN A 13 19.10 -14.43 9.77
CA GLN A 13 18.19 -15.43 10.34
C GLN A 13 17.22 -14.81 11.35
N GLU A 14 17.69 -13.95 12.25
CA GLU A 14 16.83 -13.25 13.21
C GLU A 14 15.83 -12.34 12.51
N ARG A 15 16.26 -11.65 11.45
CA ARG A 15 15.36 -10.81 10.64
C ARG A 15 14.30 -11.64 9.93
N GLU A 16 14.66 -12.77 9.35
CA GLU A 16 13.71 -13.70 8.73
C GLU A 16 12.70 -14.25 9.75
N GLN A 17 13.17 -14.65 10.93
CA GLN A 17 12.29 -15.08 12.02
C GLN A 17 11.34 -13.97 12.47
N TRP A 18 11.84 -12.74 12.63
CA TRP A 18 11.00 -11.59 12.95
C TRP A 18 9.91 -11.36 11.91
N TRP A 19 10.24 -11.41 10.61
CA TRP A 19 9.25 -11.26 9.54
C TRP A 19 8.17 -12.36 9.57
N ASN A 20 8.55 -13.60 9.86
CA ASN A 20 7.59 -14.70 10.01
C ASN A 20 6.64 -14.49 11.19
N ILE A 21 7.16 -14.02 12.32
CA ILE A 21 6.36 -13.70 13.51
C ILE A 21 5.43 -12.50 13.22
N PHE A 22 5.97 -11.44 12.64
CA PHE A 22 5.25 -10.22 12.30
C PHE A 22 4.07 -10.50 11.36
N THR A 23 4.32 -11.24 10.26
CA THR A 23 3.26 -11.61 9.30
C THR A 23 2.19 -12.51 9.94
N THR A 24 2.60 -13.41 10.83
CA THR A 24 1.66 -14.23 11.61
C THR A 24 0.77 -13.36 12.51
N PHE A 25 1.35 -12.40 13.24
CA PHE A 25 0.59 -11.48 14.07
C PHE A 25 -0.38 -10.63 13.24
N GLN A 26 0.08 -10.06 12.12
CA GLN A 26 -0.79 -9.29 11.23
C GLN A 26 -2.01 -10.10 10.78
N ARG A 27 -1.80 -11.35 10.37
CA ARG A 27 -2.89 -12.25 9.95
C ARG A 27 -3.86 -12.52 11.10
N VAL A 28 -3.37 -12.91 12.27
CA VAL A 28 -4.22 -13.24 13.43
C VAL A 28 -5.03 -12.01 13.88
N LEU A 29 -4.39 -10.84 13.93
CA LEU A 29 -5.04 -9.59 14.33
C LEU A 29 -6.11 -9.15 13.33
N ARG A 30 -5.86 -9.27 12.02
CA ARG A 30 -6.87 -8.98 10.98
C ARG A 30 -8.08 -9.90 11.09
N ILE A 31 -7.87 -11.20 11.31
CA ILE A 31 -8.96 -12.16 11.51
C ILE A 31 -9.76 -11.80 12.77
N ALA A 32 -9.08 -11.57 13.90
CA ALA A 32 -9.72 -11.21 15.15
C ALA A 32 -10.52 -9.91 15.05
N ALA A 33 -9.97 -8.89 14.39
CA ALA A 33 -10.66 -7.61 14.17
C ALA A 33 -11.91 -7.79 13.31
N ARG A 34 -11.83 -8.58 12.22
CA ARG A 34 -12.98 -8.86 11.35
C ARG A 34 -14.10 -9.58 12.11
N GLU A 35 -13.77 -10.60 12.91
CA GLU A 35 -14.76 -11.32 13.72
C GLU A 35 -15.35 -10.45 14.84
N ALA A 36 -14.52 -9.65 15.52
CA ALA A 36 -14.99 -8.69 16.51
C ALA A 36 -15.93 -7.64 15.89
N GLY A 37 -15.66 -7.20 14.66
CA GLY A 37 -16.54 -6.33 13.88
C GLY A 37 -17.90 -6.97 13.58
N LYS A 38 -17.91 -8.23 13.11
CA LYS A 38 -19.16 -8.99 12.87
C LYS A 38 -20.00 -9.16 14.13
N GLN A 39 -19.36 -9.30 15.28
CA GLN A 39 -20.01 -9.40 16.59
C GLN A 39 -20.43 -8.03 17.17
N GLY A 40 -20.21 -6.93 16.45
CA GLY A 40 -20.52 -5.57 16.92
C GLY A 40 -19.60 -5.07 18.05
N LYS A 41 -18.50 -5.77 18.34
CA LYS A 41 -17.52 -5.39 19.38
C LYS A 41 -16.56 -4.29 18.91
N LEU A 42 -16.34 -4.19 17.61
CA LEU A 42 -15.57 -3.11 16.97
C LEU A 42 -16.43 -2.40 15.93
N THR A 43 -16.28 -1.08 15.83
CA THR A 43 -16.88 -0.30 14.76
C THR A 43 -16.16 -0.57 13.44
N SER A 44 -16.82 -0.36 12.30
CA SER A 44 -16.21 -0.52 10.97
C SER A 44 -14.93 0.30 10.81
N GLN A 45 -14.88 1.50 11.40
CA GLN A 45 -13.67 2.34 11.38
C GLN A 45 -12.52 1.70 12.17
N THR A 46 -12.79 1.10 13.33
CA THR A 46 -11.76 0.44 14.13
C THR A 46 -11.28 -0.86 13.48
N VAL A 47 -12.17 -1.61 12.84
CA VAL A 47 -11.78 -2.78 12.03
C VAL A 47 -10.87 -2.34 10.88
N HIS A 48 -11.24 -1.29 10.15
CA HIS A 48 -10.47 -0.78 8.99
C HIS A 48 -9.01 -0.42 9.33
N LYS A 49 -8.72 -0.03 10.58
CA LYS A 49 -7.34 0.25 11.04
C LYS A 49 -6.38 -0.94 10.88
N TYR A 50 -6.88 -2.18 10.85
CA TYR A 50 -6.06 -3.38 10.65
C TYR A 50 -5.76 -3.68 9.18
N PHE A 51 -6.45 -3.00 8.26
CA PHE A 51 -6.37 -3.23 6.82
C PHE A 51 -5.79 -2.04 6.07
N LYS A 52 -5.95 -0.83 6.60
CA LYS A 52 -5.42 0.39 5.98
C LYS A 52 -3.89 0.42 5.95
N SER A 53 -3.35 1.02 4.90
CA SER A 53 -1.92 1.31 4.79
C SER A 53 -1.54 2.58 5.58
N VAL A 54 -0.25 2.76 5.84
CA VAL A 54 0.28 4.01 6.43
C VAL A 54 -0.04 5.19 5.51
N THR A 55 0.13 5.02 4.19
CA THR A 55 -0.19 6.06 3.20
C THR A 55 -1.68 6.42 3.21
N GLU A 56 -2.58 5.44 3.40
CA GLU A 56 -4.00 5.74 3.57
C GLU A 56 -4.24 6.57 4.84
N ASP A 57 -3.56 6.27 5.95
CA ASP A 57 -3.65 7.06 7.19
C ASP A 57 -3.14 8.50 7.00
N GLU A 58 -2.02 8.68 6.28
CA GLU A 58 -1.49 10.01 5.92
C GLU A 58 -2.48 10.79 5.06
N VAL A 59 -3.11 10.14 4.07
CA VAL A 59 -4.16 10.76 3.22
C VAL A 59 -5.40 11.10 4.03
N GLU A 60 -5.81 10.25 4.99
CA GLU A 60 -6.92 10.52 5.89
C GLU A 60 -6.71 11.83 6.65
N HIS A 61 -5.53 12.01 7.25
CA HIS A 61 -5.23 13.20 8.03
C HIS A 61 -4.95 14.44 7.18
N GLY A 62 -4.18 14.30 6.09
CA GLY A 62 -3.75 15.43 5.26
C GLY A 62 -4.84 15.94 4.30
N ILE A 63 -5.72 15.05 3.82
CA ILE A 63 -6.70 15.38 2.78
C ILE A 63 -8.12 15.21 3.30
N LEU A 64 -8.49 14.00 3.74
CA LEU A 64 -9.90 13.66 3.96
C LEU A 64 -10.49 14.38 5.18
N ASN A 65 -9.70 14.50 6.25
CA ASN A 65 -10.09 15.16 7.50
C ASN A 65 -9.73 16.65 7.52
N SER A 66 -9.01 17.16 6.52
CA SER A 66 -8.70 18.59 6.40
C SER A 66 -9.97 19.39 6.07
N PRO A 67 -10.28 20.49 6.77
CA PRO A 67 -11.50 21.27 6.54
C PRO A 67 -11.52 21.92 5.15
N ASP A 68 -10.38 22.46 4.71
CA ASP A 68 -10.26 23.29 3.48
C ASP A 68 -9.46 22.60 2.37
N ALA A 69 -9.46 21.26 2.34
CA ALA A 69 -8.66 20.48 1.38
C ALA A 69 -8.85 20.91 -0.09
N LYS A 70 -10.05 21.33 -0.48
CA LYS A 70 -10.34 21.80 -1.85
C LYS A 70 -9.57 23.05 -2.27
N SER A 71 -9.20 23.93 -1.35
CA SER A 71 -8.46 25.16 -1.68
C SER A 71 -6.95 25.03 -1.46
N GLN A 72 -6.50 23.95 -0.83
CA GLN A 72 -5.11 23.80 -0.35
C GLN A 72 -4.41 22.55 -0.88
N THR A 73 -5.10 21.68 -1.62
CA THR A 73 -4.55 20.39 -2.03
C THR A 73 -4.80 20.12 -3.50
N LEU A 74 -3.71 19.74 -4.19
CA LEU A 74 -3.74 19.11 -5.50
C LEU A 74 -3.32 17.65 -5.34
N CYS A 75 -4.02 16.74 -6.01
CA CYS A 75 -3.72 15.31 -6.00
C CYS A 75 -3.37 14.84 -7.40
N TYR A 76 -2.23 14.16 -7.51
CA TYR A 76 -1.78 13.51 -8.75
C TYR A 76 -1.82 12.01 -8.55
N VAL A 77 -2.74 11.34 -9.23
CA VAL A 77 -2.88 9.89 -9.19
C VAL A 77 -2.20 9.30 -10.41
N ARG A 78 -1.09 8.60 -10.17
CA ARG A 78 -0.37 7.85 -11.19
C ARG A 78 -0.85 6.41 -11.20
N GLU A 79 -1.34 5.96 -12.35
CA GLU A 79 -1.55 4.55 -12.63
C GLU A 79 -0.30 3.97 -13.30
N ILE A 80 0.11 2.78 -12.85
CA ILE A 80 1.25 2.07 -13.42
C ILE A 80 0.67 0.96 -14.30
N GLU A 81 0.76 1.12 -15.61
CA GLU A 81 0.22 0.17 -16.58
C GLU A 81 1.04 -1.12 -16.56
N ASP A 82 0.39 -2.23 -16.88
CA ASP A 82 1.01 -3.56 -17.01
C ASP A 82 1.71 -4.11 -15.76
N ILE A 83 1.64 -3.44 -14.61
CA ILE A 83 2.24 -3.95 -13.36
C ILE A 83 1.68 -5.33 -12.99
N HIS A 84 0.40 -5.57 -13.29
CA HIS A 84 -0.34 -6.80 -13.01
C HIS A 84 0.11 -8.02 -13.80
N VAL A 85 0.73 -7.83 -14.96
CA VAL A 85 1.33 -8.92 -15.76
C VAL A 85 2.84 -9.05 -15.52
N ASN A 86 3.42 -8.24 -14.62
CA ASN A 86 4.85 -8.21 -14.32
C ASN A 86 5.15 -8.54 -12.84
N LEU A 87 4.29 -9.33 -12.18
CA LEU A 87 4.43 -9.68 -10.76
C LEU A 87 5.70 -10.49 -10.44
N ASP A 88 6.27 -11.15 -11.44
CA ASP A 88 7.50 -11.95 -11.36
C ASP A 88 8.78 -11.11 -11.32
N LYS A 89 8.71 -9.79 -11.56
CA LYS A 89 9.91 -8.92 -11.58
C LYS A 89 10.30 -8.47 -10.18
N ASP A 90 11.60 -8.50 -9.89
CA ASP A 90 12.20 -8.16 -8.59
C ASP A 90 11.75 -6.82 -8.00
N LYS A 91 11.42 -5.84 -8.85
CA LYS A 91 11.01 -4.49 -8.42
C LYS A 91 9.51 -4.34 -8.23
N THR A 92 8.67 -5.24 -8.76
CA THR A 92 7.21 -5.11 -8.69
C THR A 92 6.68 -5.07 -7.25
N PRO A 93 7.19 -5.88 -6.30
CA PRO A 93 6.75 -5.81 -4.89
C PRO A 93 6.98 -4.44 -4.21
N LEU A 94 7.79 -3.55 -4.80
CA LEU A 94 8.00 -2.19 -4.27
C LEU A 94 6.87 -1.23 -4.63
N TYR A 95 5.99 -1.60 -5.57
CA TYR A 95 4.97 -0.72 -6.14
C TYR A 95 3.54 -1.25 -5.97
N THR A 96 3.40 -2.52 -5.56
CA THR A 96 2.11 -3.14 -5.29
C THR A 96 2.24 -4.24 -4.25
N ASP A 97 1.18 -4.43 -3.46
CA ASP A 97 1.06 -5.57 -2.56
C ASP A 97 0.85 -6.87 -3.35
N ILE A 98 1.63 -7.89 -2.99
CA ILE A 98 1.62 -9.22 -3.59
C ILE A 98 1.48 -10.25 -2.47
N THR A 99 0.49 -11.11 -2.60
CA THR A 99 0.23 -12.22 -1.69
C THR A 99 0.20 -13.51 -2.51
N GLN A 100 1.04 -14.49 -2.14
CA GLN A 100 1.15 -15.80 -2.83
C GLN A 100 1.41 -15.68 -4.34
N GLY A 101 2.22 -14.69 -4.76
CA GLY A 101 2.58 -14.48 -6.16
C GLY A 101 1.49 -13.86 -7.01
N GLN A 102 0.39 -13.39 -6.40
CA GLN A 102 -0.70 -12.67 -7.05
C GLN A 102 -0.91 -11.32 -6.37
N HIS A 103 -1.62 -10.39 -7.01
CA HIS A 103 -2.02 -9.16 -6.34
C HIS A 103 -2.82 -9.45 -5.08
N ASP A 104 -2.53 -8.71 -4.02
CA ASP A 104 -3.40 -8.70 -2.85
C ASP A 104 -4.70 -7.95 -3.18
N ILE A 105 -5.77 -8.71 -3.45
CA ILE A 105 -7.06 -8.16 -3.90
C ILE A 105 -7.66 -7.20 -2.87
N GLU A 106 -7.56 -7.51 -1.58
CA GLU A 106 -8.10 -6.64 -0.52
C GLU A 106 -7.36 -5.29 -0.49
N ALA A 107 -6.03 -5.32 -0.64
CA ALA A 107 -5.24 -4.10 -0.74
C ALA A 107 -5.57 -3.29 -2.00
N GLN A 108 -5.78 -3.93 -3.15
CA GLN A 108 -6.17 -3.25 -4.40
C GLN A 108 -7.54 -2.58 -4.26
N GLU A 109 -8.53 -3.26 -3.71
CA GLU A 109 -9.87 -2.69 -3.47
C GLU A 109 -9.82 -1.48 -2.54
N HIS A 110 -9.02 -1.53 -1.47
CA HIS A 110 -8.81 -0.39 -0.59
C HIS A 110 -8.15 0.79 -1.30
N LEU A 111 -7.11 0.54 -2.09
CA LEU A 111 -6.40 1.55 -2.86
C LEU A 111 -7.31 2.21 -3.90
N ASP A 112 -8.09 1.43 -4.64
CA ASP A 112 -9.03 1.92 -5.64
C ASP A 112 -10.13 2.77 -5.01
N ARG A 113 -10.71 2.32 -3.89
CA ARG A 113 -11.70 3.10 -3.14
C ARG A 113 -11.12 4.43 -2.64
N LEU A 114 -9.87 4.43 -2.20
CA LEU A 114 -9.19 5.65 -1.76
C LEU A 114 -9.02 6.64 -2.93
N LYS A 115 -8.40 6.19 -4.02
CA LYS A 115 -8.07 7.03 -5.20
C LYS A 115 -9.31 7.51 -5.94
N ARG A 116 -10.20 6.59 -6.32
CA ARG A 116 -11.28 6.83 -7.28
C ARG A 116 -12.56 7.35 -6.65
N GLN A 117 -12.74 7.17 -5.34
CA GLN A 117 -13.95 7.59 -4.64
C GLN A 117 -13.63 8.63 -3.57
N ARG A 118 -12.86 8.27 -2.53
CA ARG A 118 -12.72 9.12 -1.34
C ARG A 118 -12.00 10.43 -1.62
N ILE A 119 -10.84 10.37 -2.28
CA ILE A 119 -10.06 11.57 -2.65
C ILE A 119 -10.86 12.43 -3.63
N LEU A 120 -11.41 11.82 -4.69
CA LEU A 120 -12.18 12.53 -5.70
C LEU A 120 -13.39 13.25 -5.11
N ASN A 121 -14.14 12.60 -4.22
CA ASN A 121 -15.29 13.19 -3.52
C ASN A 121 -14.87 14.37 -2.62
N LYS A 122 -13.71 14.28 -1.95
CA LYS A 122 -13.21 15.34 -1.06
C LYS A 122 -12.70 16.55 -1.84
N LEU A 123 -11.88 16.33 -2.88
CA LEU A 123 -11.16 17.40 -3.58
C LEU A 123 -11.93 17.98 -4.78
N GLY A 124 -12.80 17.19 -5.40
CA GLY A 124 -13.43 17.52 -6.68
C GLY A 124 -12.47 17.32 -7.87
N GLY A 125 -13.05 17.14 -9.07
CA GLY A 125 -12.27 16.79 -10.27
C GLY A 125 -11.24 17.83 -10.72
N SER A 126 -11.43 19.12 -10.40
CA SER A 126 -10.47 20.17 -10.76
C SER A 126 -9.13 20.07 -10.01
N ASN A 127 -9.12 19.39 -8.86
CA ASN A 127 -7.95 19.25 -8.01
C ASN A 127 -7.31 17.85 -8.08
N VAL A 128 -7.87 16.95 -8.89
CA VAL A 128 -7.36 15.58 -9.05
C VAL A 128 -6.96 15.36 -10.51
N THR A 129 -5.68 15.15 -10.74
CA THR A 129 -5.13 14.82 -12.06
C THR A 129 -4.78 13.34 -12.10
N HIS A 130 -5.30 12.63 -13.10
CA HIS A 130 -4.96 11.24 -13.37
C HIS A 130 -4.03 11.17 -14.59
N TYR A 131 -3.00 10.34 -14.49
CA TYR A 131 -2.12 10.01 -15.60
C TYR A 131 -1.60 8.59 -15.43
N SER A 132 -1.11 8.01 -16.51
CA SER A 132 -0.56 6.66 -16.52
C SER A 132 0.88 6.64 -17.01
N VAL A 133 1.63 5.65 -16.53
CA VAL A 133 2.99 5.37 -16.99
C VAL A 133 3.13 3.87 -17.21
N PRO A 134 3.81 3.41 -18.27
CA PRO A 134 4.04 2.00 -18.50
C PRO A 134 5.02 1.43 -17.47
N TRP A 135 4.79 0.18 -17.05
CA TRP A 135 5.81 -0.55 -16.29
C TRP A 135 7.04 -0.84 -17.17
N THR A 136 8.22 -0.78 -16.57
CA THR A 136 9.46 -1.17 -17.25
C THR A 136 10.24 -2.16 -16.39
N THR A 137 11.15 -2.94 -16.98
CA THR A 137 12.01 -3.88 -16.26
C THR A 137 12.80 -3.21 -15.13
N GLY A 138 13.12 -1.92 -15.28
CA GLY A 138 13.80 -1.12 -14.27
C GLY A 138 12.90 -0.57 -13.16
N GLY A 139 11.59 -0.84 -13.18
CA GLY A 139 10.59 -0.15 -12.38
C GLY A 139 10.34 1.28 -12.88
N ILE A 140 9.84 2.16 -12.01
CA ILE A 140 9.66 3.58 -12.36
C ILE A 140 11.00 4.33 -12.22
N ASN A 141 11.35 5.10 -13.25
CA ASN A 141 12.62 5.82 -13.37
C ASN A 141 12.40 7.20 -14.02
N ALA A 142 12.79 8.27 -13.33
CA ALA A 142 12.63 9.65 -13.80
C ALA A 142 13.43 9.99 -15.07
N ASN A 143 14.52 9.26 -15.33
CA ASN A 143 15.33 9.44 -16.54
C ASN A 143 14.79 8.69 -17.76
N ASP A 144 13.76 7.85 -17.57
CA ASP A 144 13.09 7.17 -18.66
C ASP A 144 12.02 8.08 -19.25
N ARG A 145 12.15 8.40 -20.54
CA ARG A 145 11.20 9.26 -21.27
C ARG A 145 9.78 8.70 -21.28
N ARG A 146 9.60 7.40 -21.05
CA ARG A 146 8.28 6.77 -20.93
C ARG A 146 7.56 7.11 -19.63
N HIS A 147 8.27 7.63 -18.62
CA HIS A 147 7.69 8.02 -17.33
C HIS A 147 7.62 9.55 -17.14
N GLN A 148 7.87 10.33 -18.18
CA GLN A 148 7.76 11.80 -18.21
C GLN A 148 6.40 12.21 -18.74
#